data_AF-A0A067D669-F1
#
_entry.id   AF-A0A067D669-F1
#
_cell.length_a   1.000
_cell.length_b   1.000
_cell.length_c   1.000
_cell.angle_alpha   90.00
_cell.angle_beta   90.00
_cell.angle_gamma   90.00
#
_symmetry.space_group_name_H-M   'P 1'
#
loop_
_entity.id
_entity.type
_entity.pdbx_description
1 polymer ?
#
loop_
_entity_poly.entity_id
_entity_poly.type
_entity_poly.pdbx_seq_one_letter_code
_entity_poly.pdbx_strand_id
1 'polypeptide(L)'
;MLPAPRLLQDYCLSYSAPAFLFGTIGGVAYNLCDIDLFRFVYNQFYAAPPYLGMYVNQATWPSGAYVAEGTPAVATFLSSLAVYPVLIAIGVSMLLSMGHRRLRSRGLLLRTQWCTTNSFLRYAKRPQYITSLPLEESNAIKIGAKLFCKPSTMALMGYGIVAEAETDPAPGAAMKRPQTTFVLVSIYALLPALLHNIWRMPVFIAGVIRGNQFEPAAAKATLDRTREYVHKRGSCVT
;
A
#
# COMPACT_ATOMS: atom_id res chain seq x y z
N MET A 1 -4.87 18.05 1.30
CA MET A 1 -3.46 17.93 0.88
C MET A 1 -3.03 19.29 0.38
N LEU A 2 -1.98 19.87 0.98
CA LEU A 2 -1.43 21.15 0.52
C LEU A 2 -0.85 20.95 -0.89
N PRO A 3 -1.23 21.77 -1.88
CA PRO A 3 -0.69 21.65 -3.23
C PRO A 3 0.82 21.92 -3.19
N ALA A 4 1.59 21.03 -3.81
CA ALA A 4 3.03 21.22 -3.96
C ALA A 4 3.32 22.53 -4.72
N PRO A 5 4.43 23.23 -4.41
CA PRO A 5 4.82 24.44 -5.14
C PRO A 5 5.01 24.11 -6.62
N ARG A 6 4.67 25.07 -7.50
CA ARG A 6 4.62 24.87 -8.98
C ARG A 6 5.89 24.24 -9.57
N LEU A 7 7.06 24.54 -8.99
CA LEU A 7 8.36 24.00 -9.42
C LEU A 7 8.55 22.50 -9.11
N LEU A 8 7.93 22.00 -8.03
CA LEU A 8 7.98 20.60 -7.62
C LEU A 8 6.73 19.83 -8.02
N GLN A 9 5.75 20.49 -8.63
CA GLN A 9 4.45 19.88 -8.91
C GLN A 9 4.62 18.60 -9.74
N ASP A 10 5.52 18.61 -10.72
CA ASP A 10 5.80 17.48 -11.61
C ASP A 10 6.90 16.52 -11.13
N TYR A 11 7.48 16.78 -9.97
CA TYR A 11 8.55 15.98 -9.40
C TYR A 11 8.10 15.33 -8.10
N CYS A 12 8.51 14.09 -7.89
CA CYS A 12 8.22 13.36 -6.67
C CYS A 12 9.50 12.71 -6.16
N LEU A 13 9.70 12.73 -4.85
CA LEU A 13 10.75 11.95 -4.23
C LEU A 13 10.33 10.49 -4.25
N SER A 14 11.26 9.59 -4.53
CA SER A 14 10.94 8.18 -4.48
C SER A 14 11.87 7.42 -3.57
N TYR A 15 11.29 6.40 -2.92
CA TYR A 15 11.96 5.55 -1.97
C TYR A 15 11.71 4.08 -2.30
N SER A 16 12.60 3.22 -1.84
CA SER A 16 12.52 1.78 -2.10
C SER A 16 11.74 1.14 -0.96
N ALA A 17 10.50 0.73 -1.24
CA ALA A 17 9.66 0.06 -0.24
C ALA A 17 10.30 -1.21 0.33
N PRO A 18 10.93 -2.10 -0.47
CA PRO A 18 11.63 -3.27 0.08
C PRO A 18 12.78 -2.88 1.01
N ALA A 19 13.63 -1.92 0.62
CA ALA A 19 14.76 -1.50 1.45
C ALA A 19 14.29 -0.85 2.75
N PHE A 20 13.22 -0.05 2.69
CA PHE A 20 12.60 0.54 3.88
C PHE A 20 12.05 -0.54 4.83
N LEU A 21 11.31 -1.51 4.30
CA LEU A 21 10.71 -2.57 5.12
C LEU A 21 11.77 -3.46 5.77
N PHE A 22 12.70 -4.00 4.97
CA PHE A 22 13.76 -4.88 5.50
C PHE A 22 14.71 -4.12 6.42
N GLY A 23 15.06 -2.88 6.07
CA GLY A 23 15.89 -2.02 6.92
C GLY A 23 15.24 -1.70 8.26
N THR A 24 13.94 -1.42 8.26
CA THR A 24 13.18 -1.17 9.51
C THR A 24 13.11 -2.43 10.36
N ILE A 25 12.75 -3.58 9.77
CA ILE A 25 12.66 -4.86 10.50
C ILE A 25 14.02 -5.22 11.11
N GLY A 26 15.09 -5.15 10.31
CA GLY A 26 16.43 -5.45 10.78
C GLY A 26 16.92 -4.47 11.84
N GLY A 27 16.67 -3.17 11.66
CA GLY A 27 17.07 -2.14 12.62
C GLY A 27 16.31 -2.22 13.95
N VAL A 28 15.02 -2.52 13.91
CA VAL A 28 14.23 -2.77 15.13
C VAL A 28 14.69 -4.05 15.82
N ALA A 29 14.88 -5.14 15.07
CA ALA A 29 15.38 -6.39 15.64
C ALA A 29 16.77 -6.23 16.29
N TYR A 30 17.67 -5.46 15.66
CA TYR A 30 18.98 -5.17 16.22
C TYR A 30 18.89 -4.44 17.57
N ASN A 31 18.06 -3.40 17.66
CA ASN A 31 17.84 -2.67 18.91
C ASN A 31 17.19 -3.54 20.00
N LEU A 32 16.34 -4.50 19.61
CA LEU A 32 15.70 -5.43 20.55
C LEU A 32 16.65 -6.50 21.08
N CYS A 33 17.69 -6.84 20.33
CA CYS A 33 18.70 -7.81 20.75
C CYS A 33 19.72 -7.25 21.74
N ASP A 34 19.56 -6.00 22.20
CA ASP A 34 20.44 -5.39 23.19
C ASP A 34 20.14 -5.89 24.61
N ILE A 35 21.13 -6.53 25.23
CA ILE A 35 21.05 -7.07 26.59
C ILE A 35 20.83 -5.95 27.61
N ASP A 36 21.39 -4.77 27.37
CA ASP A 36 21.26 -3.66 28.32
C ASP A 36 19.85 -3.05 28.27
N LEU A 37 19.24 -3.01 27.08
CA LEU A 37 17.82 -2.65 26.94
C LEU A 37 16.93 -3.67 27.66
N PHE A 38 17.19 -4.96 27.49
CA PHE A 38 16.45 -6.00 28.19
C PHE A 38 16.56 -5.84 29.71
N ARG A 39 17.78 -5.63 30.23
CA ARG A 39 18.02 -5.38 31.66
C ARG A 39 17.32 -4.12 32.16
N PHE A 40 17.33 -3.05 31.37
CA PHE A 40 16.65 -1.81 31.72
C PHE A 40 15.14 -2.02 31.87
N VAL A 41 14.49 -2.61 30.85
CA VAL A 41 13.04 -2.87 30.87
C VAL A 41 12.68 -3.85 32.00
N TYR A 42 13.49 -4.89 32.19
CA TYR A 42 13.34 -5.83 33.29
C TYR A 42 13.38 -5.10 34.65
N ASN A 43 14.42 -4.31 34.90
CA ASN A 43 14.56 -3.58 36.16
C ASN A 43 13.43 -2.56 36.37
N GLN A 44 12.95 -1.90 35.32
CA GLN A 44 11.79 -1.00 35.42
C GLN A 44 10.51 -1.75 35.81
N PHE A 45 10.31 -2.97 35.31
CA PHE A 45 9.18 -3.81 35.70
C PHE A 45 9.23 -4.20 37.19
N TYR A 46 10.41 -4.61 37.68
CA TYR A 46 10.60 -5.01 39.09
C TYR A 46 10.74 -3.83 40.06
N ALA A 47 10.99 -2.61 39.58
CA ALA A 47 11.00 -1.40 40.38
C ALA A 47 9.59 -0.89 40.73
N ALA A 48 8.55 -1.44 40.11
CA ALA A 48 7.17 -1.08 40.39
C ALA A 48 6.78 -1.43 41.84
N PRO A 49 5.92 -0.63 42.50
CA PRO A 49 5.44 -0.95 43.83
C PRO A 49 4.66 -2.27 43.81
N PRO A 50 4.96 -3.21 44.73
CA PRO A 50 4.23 -4.47 44.80
C PRO A 50 2.80 -4.21 45.28
N TYR A 51 1.83 -4.77 44.56
CA TYR A 51 0.42 -4.78 44.96
C TYR A 51 0.18 -5.77 46.11
N LEU A 52 0.87 -6.91 46.07
CA LEU A 52 0.86 -7.90 47.14
C LEU A 52 2.30 -8.10 47.64
N GLY A 53 2.46 -7.98 48.95
CA GLY A 53 3.72 -8.18 49.64
C GLY A 53 3.64 -9.40 50.57
N MET A 54 4.71 -10.20 50.60
CA MET A 54 4.89 -11.30 51.53
C MET A 54 5.68 -10.82 52.75
N TYR A 55 5.10 -10.92 53.93
CA TYR A 55 5.73 -10.47 55.17
C TYR A 55 6.51 -11.62 55.83
N VAL A 56 7.84 -11.53 55.87
CA VAL A 56 8.73 -12.52 56.49
C VAL A 56 9.90 -11.81 57.17
N ASN A 57 10.26 -12.26 58.37
CA ASN A 57 11.39 -11.72 59.15
C ASN A 57 11.33 -10.19 59.35
N GLN A 58 10.17 -9.68 59.76
CA GLN A 58 9.93 -8.24 59.99
C GLN A 58 10.14 -7.35 58.74
N ALA A 59 10.18 -7.94 57.54
CA ALA A 59 10.31 -7.24 56.27
C ALA A 59 9.22 -7.69 55.27
N THR A 60 8.77 -6.75 54.44
CA THR A 60 7.82 -7.02 53.35
C THR A 60 8.57 -7.21 52.04
N TRP A 61 8.42 -8.38 51.43
CA TRP A 61 9.04 -8.75 50.17
C TRP A 61 8.02 -8.71 49.03
N PRO A 62 8.40 -8.28 47.81
CA PRO A 62 7.47 -8.26 46.68
C PRO A 62 7.09 -9.69 46.26
N SER A 63 5.78 -9.99 46.17
CA SER A 63 5.30 -11.34 45.83
C SER A 63 4.99 -11.53 44.32
N GLY A 64 5.58 -10.70 43.45
CA GLY A 64 5.41 -10.76 42.00
C GLY A 64 4.09 -10.18 41.46
N ALA A 65 3.19 -9.72 42.32
CA ALA A 65 2.00 -8.96 41.93
C ALA A 65 2.30 -7.46 42.07
N TYR A 66 2.19 -6.71 40.97
CA TYR A 66 2.52 -5.28 40.89
C TYR A 66 1.30 -4.43 40.53
N VAL A 67 1.30 -3.16 40.94
CA VAL A 67 0.25 -2.21 40.58
C VAL A 67 0.33 -1.89 39.08
N ALA A 68 -0.80 -1.93 38.37
CA ALA A 68 -0.87 -1.68 36.92
C ALA A 68 -0.36 -0.28 36.51
N GLU A 69 -0.55 0.73 37.36
CA GLU A 69 -0.02 2.08 37.13
C GLU A 69 1.51 2.16 37.23
N GLY A 70 2.13 1.22 37.96
CA GLY A 70 3.58 1.14 38.13
C GLY A 70 4.31 0.31 37.07
N THR A 71 3.58 -0.46 36.25
CA THR A 71 4.13 -1.37 35.24
C THR A 71 3.68 -0.99 33.82
N PRO A 72 4.19 0.13 33.26
CA PRO A 72 3.89 0.50 31.88
C PRO A 72 4.28 -0.62 30.90
N ALA A 73 3.46 -0.80 29.87
CA ALA A 73 3.67 -1.86 28.88
C ALA A 73 5.03 -1.68 28.19
N VAL A 74 5.74 -2.78 27.95
CA VAL A 74 7.03 -2.79 27.24
C VAL A 74 6.98 -1.98 25.93
N ALA A 75 5.85 -2.02 25.23
CA ALA A 75 5.62 -1.25 24.01
C ALA A 75 5.84 0.27 24.17
N THR A 76 5.59 0.87 25.35
CA THR A 76 5.80 2.31 25.55
C THR A 76 7.28 2.66 25.51
N PHE A 77 8.13 1.86 26.14
CA PHE A 77 9.59 2.03 26.12
C PHE A 77 10.19 1.71 24.74
N LEU A 78 9.65 0.70 24.07
CA LEU A 78 10.10 0.31 22.73
C LEU A 78 9.71 1.34 21.67
N SER A 79 8.58 2.05 21.85
CA SER A 79 8.07 3.00 20.86
C SER A 79 9.06 4.12 20.57
N SER A 80 9.69 4.71 21.59
CA SER A 80 10.70 5.76 21.43
C SER A 80 11.98 5.24 20.77
N LEU A 81 12.33 3.98 21.02
CA LEU A 81 13.51 3.37 20.45
C LEU A 81 13.31 2.97 18.98
N ALA A 82 12.10 2.57 18.60
CA ALA A 82 11.76 2.19 17.23
C ALA A 82 11.74 3.38 16.25
N VAL A 83 11.64 4.63 16.72
CA VAL A 83 11.64 5.82 15.86
C VAL A 83 12.95 5.96 15.09
N TYR A 84 14.10 5.78 15.76
CA TYR A 84 15.41 5.93 15.14
C TYR A 84 15.67 4.97 13.96
N PRO A 85 15.51 3.64 14.10
CA PRO A 85 15.72 2.72 12.97
C PRO A 85 14.73 2.99 11.83
N VAL A 86 13.50 3.42 12.12
CA VAL A 86 12.54 3.83 11.07
C VAL A 86 13.03 5.06 10.30
N LEU A 87 13.49 6.09 10.99
CA LEU A 87 14.01 7.32 10.37
C LEU A 87 15.30 7.07 9.57
N ILE A 88 16.17 6.20 10.07
CA ILE A 88 17.38 5.80 9.35
C ILE A 88 17.00 4.99 8.11
N ALA A 89 16.12 3.99 8.25
CA ALA A 89 15.69 3.14 7.15
C ALA A 89 14.99 3.94 6.04
N ILE A 90 14.16 4.92 6.38
CA ILE A 90 13.52 5.77 5.36
C ILE A 90 14.56 6.60 4.62
N GLY A 91 15.52 7.23 5.33
CA GLY A 91 16.61 7.99 4.72
C GLY A 91 17.47 7.14 3.78
N VAL A 92 17.89 5.95 4.23
CA VAL A 92 18.65 4.99 3.41
C VAL A 92 17.85 4.55 2.18
N SER A 93 16.55 4.26 2.35
CA SER A 93 15.69 3.84 1.23
C SER A 93 15.49 4.92 0.16
N MET A 94 15.46 6.19 0.56
CA MET A 94 15.42 7.34 -0.33
C MET A 94 16.75 7.50 -1.06
N LEU A 95 17.88 7.45 -0.34
CA LEU A 95 19.22 7.55 -0.93
C LEU A 95 19.50 6.44 -1.95
N LEU A 96 19.13 5.19 -1.64
CA LEU A 96 19.26 4.07 -2.57
C LEU A 96 18.44 4.31 -3.85
N SER A 97 17.24 4.85 -3.71
CA SER A 97 16.36 5.14 -4.85
C SER A 97 16.87 6.30 -5.69
N MET A 98 17.40 7.34 -5.05
CA MET A 98 18.05 8.47 -5.72
C MET A 98 19.31 8.03 -6.44
N GLY A 99 20.15 7.20 -5.81
CA GLY A 99 21.36 6.63 -6.40
C GLY A 99 21.06 5.75 -7.62
N HIS A 100 20.12 4.82 -7.49
CA HIS A 100 19.70 3.97 -8.60
C HIS A 100 19.17 4.78 -9.79
N ARG A 101 18.40 5.84 -9.55
CA ARG A 101 17.94 6.76 -10.62
C ARG A 101 19.07 7.57 -11.21
N ARG A 102 19.98 8.09 -10.39
CA ARG A 102 21.13 8.86 -10.86
C ARG A 102 21.98 8.03 -11.83
N LEU A 103 22.17 6.73 -11.55
CA LEU A 103 22.88 5.80 -12.43
C LEU A 103 22.10 5.53 -13.74
N ARG A 104 20.79 5.30 -13.68
CA ARG A 104 20.02 4.83 -14.84
C ARG A 104 19.47 5.95 -15.73
N SER A 105 18.92 7.01 -15.15
CA SER A 105 18.18 8.07 -15.85
C SER A 105 18.81 9.46 -15.69
N ARG A 106 19.98 9.55 -15.04
CA ARG A 106 20.73 10.79 -14.71
C ARG A 106 19.95 11.82 -13.88
N GLY A 107 18.69 11.56 -13.51
CA GLY A 107 17.87 12.40 -12.64
C GLY A 107 17.89 11.94 -11.18
N LEU A 108 17.72 12.88 -10.24
CA LEU A 108 17.58 12.58 -8.81
C LEU A 108 16.12 12.39 -8.37
N LEU A 109 15.20 13.13 -9.00
CA LEU A 109 13.77 13.11 -8.69
C LEU A 109 13.00 12.37 -9.78
N LEU A 110 11.89 11.74 -9.38
CA LEU A 110 10.97 11.07 -10.29
C LEU A 110 10.14 12.12 -11.03
N ARG A 111 10.17 12.08 -12.37
CA ARG A 111 9.30 12.90 -13.23
C ARG A 111 7.92 12.25 -13.33
N THR A 112 6.88 13.00 -12.95
CA THR A 112 5.48 12.54 -12.94
C THR A 112 4.62 13.22 -14.01
N GLN A 113 5.25 13.88 -14.99
CA GLN A 113 4.54 14.59 -16.06
C GLN A 113 3.60 13.68 -16.85
N TRP A 114 4.05 12.50 -17.26
CA TRP A 114 3.18 11.58 -18.00
C TRP A 114 1.96 11.11 -17.18
N CYS A 115 2.01 11.19 -15.84
CA CYS A 115 0.85 10.86 -15.00
C CYS A 115 -0.31 11.85 -15.20
N THR A 116 -0.09 13.05 -15.74
CA THR A 116 -1.19 13.97 -16.12
C THR A 116 -1.91 13.54 -17.38
N THR A 117 -1.18 12.90 -18.30
CA THR A 117 -1.73 12.47 -19.59
C THR A 117 -2.56 11.20 -19.47
N ASN A 118 -2.43 10.48 -18.35
CA ASN A 118 -3.12 9.23 -18.10
C ASN A 118 -4.41 9.49 -17.27
N SER A 119 -5.58 9.22 -17.85
CA SER A 119 -6.91 9.34 -17.23
C SER A 119 -7.02 8.53 -15.94
N PHE A 120 -6.47 7.32 -15.92
CA PHE A 120 -6.51 6.48 -14.74
C PHE A 120 -5.66 7.04 -13.59
N LEU A 121 -4.42 7.46 -13.84
CA LEU A 121 -3.56 8.08 -12.81
C LEU A 121 -4.10 9.42 -12.30
N ARG A 122 -4.85 10.14 -13.15
CA ARG A 122 -5.58 11.34 -12.73
C ARG A 122 -6.71 11.01 -11.77
N TYR A 123 -7.45 9.93 -12.02
CA TYR A 123 -8.49 9.42 -11.12
C TYR A 123 -7.89 8.89 -9.80
N ALA A 124 -6.83 8.08 -9.88
CA ALA A 124 -6.16 7.48 -8.73
C ALA A 124 -5.41 8.49 -7.83
N LYS A 125 -5.39 9.77 -8.21
CA LYS A 125 -4.67 10.88 -7.58
C LYS A 125 -3.16 10.65 -7.53
N ARG A 126 -2.45 11.31 -8.46
CA ARG A 126 -0.98 11.24 -8.54
C ARG A 126 -0.31 11.62 -7.21
N PRO A 127 0.78 10.93 -6.82
CA PRO A 127 1.56 11.33 -5.65
C PRO A 127 2.30 12.64 -5.89
N GLN A 128 2.32 13.52 -4.90
CA GLN A 128 2.90 14.88 -5.01
C GLN A 128 4.27 15.04 -4.33
N TYR A 129 4.54 14.28 -3.25
CA TYR A 129 5.75 14.48 -2.45
C TYR A 129 6.65 13.25 -2.44
N ILE A 130 6.10 12.11 -2.01
CA ILE A 130 6.85 10.86 -1.83
C ILE A 130 6.07 9.70 -2.46
N THR A 131 6.76 8.80 -3.17
CA THR A 131 6.16 7.58 -3.71
C THR A 131 7.15 6.42 -3.80
N SER A 132 6.70 5.20 -3.51
CA SER A 132 7.43 3.98 -3.83
C SER A 132 6.98 3.34 -5.14
N LEU A 133 5.94 3.90 -5.79
CA LEU A 133 5.37 3.35 -7.00
C LEU A 133 6.34 3.49 -8.19
N PRO A 134 6.42 2.48 -9.08
CA PRO A 134 7.28 2.52 -10.26
C PRO A 134 6.66 3.39 -11.38
N LEU A 135 6.46 4.68 -11.12
CA LEU A 135 5.82 5.63 -12.04
C LEU A 135 6.81 6.30 -13.01
N GLU A 136 7.94 5.65 -13.33
CA GLU A 136 8.83 6.14 -14.37
C GLU A 136 8.22 5.92 -15.75
N GLU A 137 8.45 6.84 -16.68
CA GLU A 137 8.02 6.70 -18.08
C GLU A 137 8.61 5.44 -18.73
N SER A 138 9.82 5.04 -18.34
CA SER A 138 10.47 3.78 -18.73
C SER A 138 9.66 2.53 -18.36
N ASN A 139 8.82 2.62 -17.32
CA ASN A 139 7.97 1.55 -16.86
C ASN A 139 6.56 1.60 -17.46
N ALA A 140 6.18 2.68 -18.14
CA ALA A 140 4.94 2.76 -18.89
C ALA A 140 5.05 1.96 -20.21
N ILE A 141 3.92 1.49 -20.73
CA ILE A 141 3.86 0.84 -22.04
C ILE A 141 3.49 1.90 -23.06
N LYS A 142 4.35 2.12 -24.05
CA LYS A 142 4.06 3.02 -25.16
C LYS A 142 3.36 2.24 -26.27
N ILE A 143 2.12 2.61 -26.60
CA ILE A 143 1.39 2.07 -27.76
C ILE A 143 1.03 3.26 -28.65
N GLY A 144 1.69 3.32 -29.82
CA GLY A 144 1.62 4.49 -30.69
C GLY A 144 2.14 5.75 -29.99
N ALA A 145 1.31 6.79 -29.96
CA ALA A 145 1.62 8.07 -29.33
C ALA A 145 1.24 8.16 -27.83
N LYS A 146 0.54 7.16 -27.28
CA LYS A 146 0.00 7.20 -25.91
C LYS A 146 0.78 6.29 -24.96
N LEU A 147 0.86 6.71 -23.69
CA LEU A 147 1.51 5.97 -22.59
C LEU A 147 0.45 5.32 -21.70
N PHE A 148 0.55 4.00 -21.55
CA PHE A 148 -0.37 3.17 -20.79
C PHE A 148 0.27 2.73 -19.47
N CYS A 149 -0.54 2.74 -18.41
CA CYS A 149 -0.21 2.17 -17.12
C CYS A 149 -0.26 0.63 -17.20
N LYS A 150 0.77 -0.03 -16.64
CA LYS A 150 0.83 -1.49 -16.57
C LYS A 150 -0.21 -2.04 -15.59
N PRO A 151 -0.78 -3.23 -15.85
CA PRO A 151 -1.64 -3.92 -14.89
C PRO A 151 -1.00 -4.12 -13.52
N SER A 152 0.29 -4.42 -13.48
CA SER A 152 1.04 -4.58 -12.23
C SER A 152 1.09 -3.29 -11.41
N THR A 153 1.21 -2.13 -12.06
CA THR A 153 1.19 -0.83 -11.39
C THR A 153 -0.19 -0.49 -10.85
N MET A 154 -1.26 -0.87 -11.58
CA MET A 154 -2.64 -0.74 -11.09
C MET A 154 -2.89 -1.61 -9.85
N ALA A 155 -2.40 -2.85 -9.86
CA ALA A 155 -2.47 -3.75 -8.71
C ALA A 155 -1.72 -3.18 -7.49
N LEU A 156 -0.55 -2.58 -7.68
CA LEU A 156 0.20 -1.90 -6.61
C LEU A 156 -0.55 -0.70 -6.02
N MET A 157 -1.39 -0.02 -6.82
CA MET A 157 -2.27 1.05 -6.33
C MET A 157 -3.56 0.52 -5.69
N GLY A 158 -3.71 -0.80 -5.57
CA GLY A 158 -4.86 -1.43 -4.91
C GLY A 158 -6.08 -1.58 -5.82
N TYR A 159 -5.89 -1.69 -7.14
CA TYR A 159 -6.99 -1.93 -8.08
C TYR A 159 -6.86 -3.30 -8.77
N GLY A 160 -8.00 -3.96 -8.94
CA GLY A 160 -8.15 -5.20 -9.68
C GLY A 160 -9.03 -5.01 -10.92
N ILE A 161 -8.80 -5.82 -11.94
CA ILE A 161 -9.61 -5.85 -13.16
C ILE A 161 -10.51 -7.08 -13.14
N VAL A 162 -11.77 -6.84 -13.46
CA VAL A 162 -12.82 -7.84 -13.56
C VAL A 162 -13.47 -7.72 -14.94
N ALA A 163 -13.75 -8.84 -15.60
CA ALA A 163 -14.52 -8.88 -16.83
C ALA A 163 -15.78 -9.72 -16.61
N GLU A 164 -16.84 -9.42 -17.34
CA GLU A 164 -18.00 -10.31 -17.39
C GLU A 164 -17.57 -11.66 -17.99
N ALA A 165 -18.07 -12.76 -17.39
CA ALA A 165 -17.91 -14.08 -17.97
C ALA A 165 -18.60 -14.10 -19.35
N GLU A 166 -17.93 -14.63 -20.36
CA GLU A 166 -18.55 -14.85 -21.66
C GLU A 166 -19.64 -15.93 -21.47
N THR A 167 -20.91 -15.53 -21.44
CA THR A 167 -22.02 -16.46 -21.62
C THR A 167 -21.97 -16.99 -23.05
N ASP A 168 -21.97 -18.32 -23.20
CA ASP A 168 -22.01 -18.98 -24.50
C ASP A 168 -23.11 -18.35 -25.38
N PRO A 169 -22.79 -17.92 -26.62
CA PRO A 169 -23.79 -17.32 -27.47
C PRO A 169 -24.88 -18.37 -27.76
N ALA A 170 -26.14 -17.99 -27.53
CA ALA A 170 -27.28 -18.79 -27.97
C ALA A 170 -27.11 -19.13 -29.48
N PRO A 171 -27.40 -20.37 -29.90
CA PRO A 171 -27.14 -20.82 -31.26
C PRO A 171 -27.99 -20.00 -32.23
N GLY A 172 -27.38 -19.04 -32.93
CA GLY A 172 -28.02 -18.19 -33.94
C GLY A 172 -27.72 -16.69 -33.88
N ALA A 173 -27.04 -16.20 -32.83
CA ALA A 173 -26.68 -14.79 -32.76
C ALA A 173 -25.41 -14.47 -33.58
N ALA A 174 -25.51 -13.49 -34.49
CA ALA A 174 -24.39 -13.01 -35.29
C ALA A 174 -23.18 -12.64 -34.41
N MET A 175 -22.00 -13.11 -34.81
CA MET A 175 -20.71 -12.94 -34.13
C MET A 175 -20.26 -11.45 -34.13
N LYS A 176 -20.92 -10.60 -33.34
CA LYS A 176 -20.35 -9.30 -32.96
C LYS A 176 -19.23 -9.59 -31.96
N ARG A 177 -17.99 -9.28 -32.32
CA ARG A 177 -16.85 -9.30 -31.37
C ARG A 177 -17.32 -8.63 -30.08
N PRO A 178 -17.38 -9.34 -28.93
CA PRO A 178 -17.76 -8.70 -27.69
C PRO A 178 -16.74 -7.61 -27.42
N GLN A 179 -17.21 -6.36 -27.33
CA GLN A 179 -16.36 -5.30 -26.82
C GLN A 179 -16.06 -5.69 -25.38
N THR A 180 -14.86 -6.21 -25.13
CA THR A 180 -14.42 -6.64 -23.81
C THR A 180 -14.35 -5.42 -22.91
N THR A 181 -15.43 -5.19 -22.19
CA THR A 181 -15.53 -4.12 -21.19
C THR A 181 -14.88 -4.67 -19.93
N PHE A 182 -13.75 -4.07 -19.56
CA PHE A 182 -13.09 -4.40 -18.32
C PHE A 182 -13.55 -3.43 -17.25
N VAL A 183 -13.95 -3.93 -16.09
CA VAL A 183 -14.39 -3.14 -14.96
C VAL A 183 -13.25 -3.07 -13.94
N LEU A 184 -12.92 -1.86 -13.51
CA LEU A 184 -11.91 -1.62 -12.49
C LEU A 184 -12.57 -1.55 -11.11
N VAL A 185 -12.10 -2.36 -10.19
CA VAL A 185 -12.64 -2.50 -8.84
C VAL A 185 -11.48 -2.36 -7.83
N SER A 186 -11.77 -1.91 -6.61
CA SER A 186 -10.77 -1.93 -5.53
C SER A 186 -10.35 -3.37 -5.23
N ILE A 187 -9.08 -3.60 -4.86
CA ILE A 187 -8.56 -4.94 -4.54
C ILE A 187 -9.31 -5.58 -3.36
N TYR A 188 -9.76 -4.77 -2.41
CA TYR A 188 -10.59 -5.21 -1.28
C TYR A 188 -11.99 -5.66 -1.72
N ALA A 189 -12.45 -5.15 -2.86
CA ALA A 189 -13.74 -5.48 -3.45
C ALA A 189 -13.65 -6.57 -4.53
N LEU A 190 -12.45 -7.11 -4.80
CA LEU A 190 -12.23 -8.18 -5.77
C LEU A 190 -12.84 -9.51 -5.33
N LEU A 191 -12.62 -9.93 -4.09
CA LEU A 191 -13.23 -11.15 -3.54
C LEU A 191 -14.77 -11.08 -3.54
N PRO A 192 -15.41 -9.98 -3.08
CA PRO A 192 -16.86 -9.81 -3.25
C PRO A 192 -17.35 -9.86 -4.69
N ALA A 193 -16.58 -9.31 -5.63
CA ALA A 193 -16.95 -9.32 -7.05
C ALA A 193 -16.95 -10.74 -7.64
N LEU A 194 -16.03 -11.60 -7.19
CA LEU A 194 -15.90 -12.98 -7.67
C LEU A 194 -16.86 -13.95 -6.97
N LEU A 195 -17.11 -13.74 -5.68
CA LEU A 195 -18.00 -14.58 -4.86
C LEU A 195 -19.43 -14.04 -4.84
N HIS A 196 -19.94 -13.63 -6.01
CA HIS A 196 -21.23 -12.92 -6.12
C HIS A 196 -22.40 -13.75 -5.55
N ASN A 197 -22.32 -15.08 -5.59
CA ASN A 197 -23.36 -15.99 -5.08
C ASN A 197 -23.45 -16.02 -3.55
N ILE A 198 -22.36 -15.67 -2.85
CA ILE A 198 -22.27 -15.73 -1.39
C ILE A 198 -22.37 -14.32 -0.79
N TRP A 199 -21.87 -13.30 -1.49
CA TRP A 199 -21.73 -11.97 -0.95
C TRP A 199 -22.90 -11.05 -1.36
N ARG A 200 -23.72 -10.62 -0.38
CA ARG A 200 -24.91 -9.79 -0.62
C ARG A 200 -24.66 -8.27 -0.71
N MET A 201 -23.46 -7.80 -0.37
CA MET A 201 -23.15 -6.36 -0.33
C MET A 201 -22.86 -5.81 -1.73
N PRO A 202 -23.32 -4.59 -2.07
CA PRO A 202 -23.04 -3.98 -3.37
C PRO A 202 -21.55 -3.72 -3.54
N VAL A 203 -21.00 -4.13 -4.68
CA VAL A 203 -19.61 -3.91 -5.05
C VAL A 203 -19.48 -2.63 -5.86
N PHE A 204 -18.75 -1.65 -5.33
CA PHE A 204 -18.54 -0.37 -5.99
C PHE A 204 -17.45 -0.46 -7.07
N ILE A 205 -17.76 0.16 -8.21
CA ILE A 205 -16.86 0.25 -9.36
C ILE A 205 -16.06 1.55 -9.29
N ALA A 206 -14.76 1.46 -9.56
CA ALA A 206 -13.90 2.63 -9.70
C ALA A 206 -14.01 3.27 -11.09
N GLY A 207 -14.11 2.43 -12.13
CA GLY A 207 -14.30 2.87 -13.50
C GLY A 207 -14.44 1.71 -14.47
N VAL A 208 -14.69 2.04 -15.73
CA VAL A 208 -14.75 1.07 -16.83
C VAL A 208 -13.63 1.37 -17.80
N ILE A 209 -12.99 0.32 -18.29
CA ILE A 209 -11.96 0.39 -19.32
C ILE A 209 -12.58 -0.08 -20.62
N ARG A 210 -12.73 0.86 -21.57
CA ARG A 210 -13.23 0.61 -22.92
C ARG A 210 -12.11 0.89 -23.91
N GLY A 211 -11.68 -0.12 -24.67
CA GLY A 211 -10.61 0.05 -25.65
C GLY A 211 -9.31 0.66 -25.08
N ASN A 212 -8.90 0.20 -23.89
CA ASN A 212 -7.73 0.67 -23.14
C ASN A 212 -7.79 2.12 -22.64
N GLN A 213 -8.95 2.78 -22.68
CA GLN A 213 -9.18 4.09 -22.06
C GLN A 213 -9.98 3.93 -20.78
N PHE A 214 -9.54 4.60 -19.71
CA PHE A 214 -10.25 4.61 -18.44
C PHE A 214 -11.32 5.69 -18.39
N GLU A 215 -12.56 5.27 -18.15
CA GLU A 215 -13.68 6.15 -17.87
C GLU A 215 -14.05 6.01 -16.38
N PRO A 216 -13.96 7.09 -15.59
CA PRO A 216 -14.34 7.04 -14.18
C PRO A 216 -15.84 6.78 -14.06
N ALA A 217 -16.21 5.86 -13.16
CA ALA A 217 -17.61 5.55 -12.95
C ALA A 217 -18.32 6.67 -12.17
N ALA A 218 -19.62 6.83 -12.40
CA ALA A 218 -20.45 7.75 -11.62
C ALA A 218 -20.42 7.36 -10.13
N ALA A 219 -20.60 8.34 -9.25
CA ALA A 219 -20.62 8.11 -7.80
C ALA A 219 -21.65 7.03 -7.45
N LYS A 220 -21.22 5.98 -6.73
CA LYS A 220 -22.01 4.80 -6.33
C LYS A 220 -22.42 3.85 -7.46
N ALA A 221 -21.74 3.86 -8.60
CA ALA A 221 -21.92 2.79 -9.59
C ALA A 221 -21.53 1.43 -8.99
N THR A 222 -22.42 0.45 -9.14
CA THR A 222 -22.23 -0.92 -8.64
C THR A 222 -22.12 -1.91 -9.79
N LEU A 223 -21.43 -3.01 -9.54
CA LEU A 223 -21.44 -4.17 -10.43
C LEU A 223 -22.88 -4.66 -10.66
N ASP A 224 -23.18 -5.10 -11.87
CA ASP A 224 -24.47 -5.72 -12.16
C ASP A 224 -24.55 -7.03 -11.36
N ARG A 225 -25.67 -7.28 -10.68
CA ARG A 225 -25.83 -8.48 -9.83
C ARG A 225 -26.20 -9.72 -10.63
N THR A 226 -26.64 -9.52 -11.87
CA THR A 226 -27.18 -10.60 -12.71
C THR A 226 -26.11 -11.32 -13.51
N ARG A 227 -24.89 -10.77 -13.56
CA ARG A 227 -23.80 -11.26 -14.39
C ARG A 227 -22.72 -11.92 -13.54
N GLU A 228 -22.17 -13.01 -14.06
CA GLU A 228 -21.00 -13.64 -13.48
C GLU A 228 -19.74 -12.89 -13.95
N TYR A 229 -18.75 -12.80 -13.06
CA TYR A 229 -17.56 -12.00 -13.28
C TYR A 229 -16.30 -12.83 -13.04
N VAL A 230 -15.34 -12.69 -13.94
CA VAL A 230 -14.06 -13.39 -13.90
C VAL A 230 -12.92 -12.38 -13.76
N HIS A 231 -12.00 -12.68 -12.85
CA HIS A 231 -10.79 -11.87 -12.71
C HIS A 231 -9.90 -12.03 -13.95
N LYS A 232 -9.48 -10.89 -14.53
CA LYS A 232 -8.50 -10.88 -15.62
C LYS A 232 -7.18 -10.32 -15.11
N ARG A 233 -6.08 -11.04 -15.42
CA ARG A 233 -4.72 -10.73 -14.96
C ARG A 233 -4.16 -9.40 -15.47
N GLY A 234 -4.79 -8.78 -16.47
CA GLY A 234 -4.48 -7.40 -16.81
C GLY A 234 -4.96 -6.93 -18.19
N SER A 235 -5.25 -5.64 -18.27
CA SER A 235 -5.31 -4.85 -19.51
C SER A 235 -4.53 -3.55 -19.29
N CYS A 236 -3.92 -3.00 -20.34
CA CYS A 236 -3.16 -1.75 -20.25
C CYS A 236 -4.12 -0.56 -20.32
N VAL A 237 -3.89 0.47 -19.51
CA VAL A 237 -4.89 1.55 -19.33
C VAL A 237 -4.27 2.92 -19.51
N THR A 238 -4.90 3.73 -20.34
CA THR A 238 -4.62 5.18 -20.46
C THR A 238 -5.43 5.99 -19.49
#